data_AF-A0A3D1GYU1-F1
#
_entry.id   AF-A0A3D1GYU1-F1
#
_cell.length_a   1.000
_cell.length_b   1.000
_cell.length_c   1.000
_cell.angle_alpha   90.00
_cell.angle_beta   90.00
_cell.angle_gamma   90.00
#
_symmetry.space_group_name_H-M   'P 1'
#
loop_
_entity.id
_entity.type
_entity.pdbx_description
1 polymer ?
#
loop_
_entity_poly.entity_id
_entity_poly.type
_entity_poly.pdbx_seq_one_letter_code
_entity_poly.pdbx_strand_id
1 'polypeptide(L)'
;MKLYQLLQSFDFEELFPTVSTMFPNANLHRDVFQKAFDMLCSIQPVMSKKTIRYELMEDPNSSNSMIVGADDSCFNTTWDACLGKEVRKGKGADLNDEELAANCLLNVLFIGKHPQCFEKDFKKLLK
;
A
#
# COMPACT_ATOMS: atom_id res chain seq x y z
N MET A 1 -12.51 3.64 6.38
CA MET A 1 -12.44 2.16 6.42
C MET A 1 -11.11 1.75 7.02
N LYS A 2 -10.97 0.58 7.66
CA LYS A 2 -9.64 0.08 8.09
C LYS A 2 -8.86 -0.46 6.90
N LEU A 3 -7.53 -0.36 6.93
CA LEU A 3 -6.71 -0.79 5.80
C LEU A 3 -6.91 -2.28 5.46
N TYR A 4 -7.01 -3.17 6.46
CA TYR A 4 -7.27 -4.58 6.19
C TYR A 4 -8.63 -4.81 5.47
N GLN A 5 -9.66 -4.04 5.83
CA GLN A 5 -10.98 -4.12 5.19
C GLN A 5 -10.92 -3.61 3.75
N LEU A 6 -10.13 -2.56 3.50
CA LEU A 6 -9.91 -2.03 2.16
C LEU A 6 -9.21 -3.05 1.26
N LEU A 7 -8.20 -3.76 1.75
CA LEU A 7 -7.53 -4.77 0.94
C LEU A 7 -8.42 -6.00 0.71
N GLN A 8 -9.18 -6.43 1.72
CA GLN A 8 -10.09 -7.57 1.63
C GLN A 8 -11.35 -7.31 0.78
N SER A 9 -11.60 -6.07 0.32
CA SER A 9 -12.71 -5.78 -0.59
C SER A 9 -12.38 -6.06 -2.06
N PHE A 10 -11.15 -6.47 -2.36
CA PHE A 10 -10.69 -6.75 -3.72
C PHE A 10 -10.17 -8.17 -3.84
N ASP A 11 -10.25 -8.72 -5.05
CA ASP A 11 -9.42 -9.85 -5.45
C ASP A 11 -8.08 -9.34 -6.01
N PHE A 12 -7.01 -10.15 -5.87
CA PHE A 12 -5.70 -9.76 -6.40
C PHE A 12 -5.74 -9.49 -7.92
N GLU A 13 -6.51 -10.29 -8.67
CA GLU A 13 -6.65 -10.14 -10.13
C GLU A 13 -7.28 -8.80 -10.53
N GLU A 14 -8.18 -8.27 -9.70
CA GLU A 14 -8.83 -6.97 -9.89
C GLU A 14 -7.88 -5.83 -9.53
N LEU A 15 -7.13 -5.97 -8.42
CA LEU A 15 -6.27 -4.91 -7.90
C LEU A 15 -4.95 -4.77 -8.69
N PHE A 16 -4.41 -5.87 -9.21
CA PHE A 16 -3.07 -5.91 -9.78
C PHE A 16 -2.86 -5.03 -11.02
N PRO A 17 -3.81 -4.85 -11.96
CA PRO A 17 -3.67 -3.90 -13.06
C PRO A 17 -3.34 -2.47 -12.60
N THR A 18 -3.98 -2.01 -11.53
CA THR A 18 -3.72 -0.68 -10.95
C THR A 18 -2.37 -0.62 -10.25
N VAL A 19 -1.98 -1.69 -9.52
CA VAL A 19 -0.61 -1.84 -8.99
C VAL A 19 0.44 -1.76 -10.10
N SER A 20 0.21 -2.44 -11.22
CA SER A 20 1.12 -2.45 -12.37
C SER A 20 1.19 -1.13 -13.12
N THR A 21 0.15 -0.31 -13.03
CA THR A 21 0.16 1.06 -13.58
C THR A 21 0.99 1.98 -12.68
N MET A 22 0.93 1.78 -11.36
CA MET A 22 1.63 2.61 -10.37
C MET A 22 3.11 2.23 -10.16
N PHE A 23 3.48 0.95 -10.32
CA PHE A 23 4.84 0.47 -10.10
C PHE A 23 5.43 -0.16 -11.38
N PRO A 24 6.48 0.44 -11.96
CA PRO A 24 7.21 -0.15 -13.08
C PRO A 24 7.68 -1.56 -12.72
N ASN A 25 7.64 -2.48 -13.69
CA ASN A 25 8.08 -3.87 -13.51
C ASN A 25 7.24 -4.73 -12.55
N ALA A 26 6.07 -4.27 -12.07
CA ALA A 26 5.21 -5.10 -11.23
C ALA A 26 4.89 -6.45 -11.89
N ASN A 27 4.68 -6.47 -13.21
CA ASN A 27 4.45 -7.68 -14.00
C ASN A 27 5.57 -8.72 -13.90
N LEU A 28 6.84 -8.30 -13.77
CA LEU A 28 7.98 -9.21 -13.66
C LEU A 28 8.00 -9.95 -12.31
N HIS A 29 7.36 -9.36 -11.29
CA HIS A 29 7.33 -9.88 -9.93
C HIS A 29 5.91 -10.10 -9.43
N ARG A 30 4.98 -10.38 -10.35
CA ARG A 30 3.56 -10.59 -10.04
C ARG A 30 3.35 -11.61 -8.92
N ASP A 31 4.15 -12.67 -8.91
CA ASP A 31 4.14 -13.70 -7.85
C ASP A 31 4.41 -13.12 -6.46
N VAL A 32 5.35 -12.16 -6.37
CA VAL A 32 5.71 -11.49 -5.12
C VAL A 32 4.60 -10.56 -4.65
N PHE A 33 3.99 -9.79 -5.56
CA PHE A 33 2.87 -8.92 -5.23
C PHE A 33 1.64 -9.72 -4.78
N GLN A 34 1.34 -10.84 -5.46
CA GLN A 34 0.25 -11.72 -5.07
C GLN A 34 0.47 -12.28 -3.67
N LYS A 35 1.67 -12.80 -3.41
CA LYS A 35 2.03 -13.31 -2.09
C LYS A 35 1.93 -12.25 -0.99
N ALA A 36 2.37 -11.02 -1.27
CA ALA A 36 2.25 -9.91 -0.32
C ALA A 36 0.78 -9.60 -0.02
N PHE A 37 -0.06 -9.52 -1.05
CA PHE A 37 -1.49 -9.28 -0.93
C PHE A 37 -2.17 -10.39 -0.10
N ASP A 38 -1.93 -11.65 -0.43
CA ASP A 38 -2.51 -12.81 0.27
C ASP A 38 -2.11 -12.82 1.75
N MET A 39 -0.84 -12.51 2.05
CA MET A 39 -0.36 -12.38 3.42
C MET A 39 -1.04 -11.22 4.16
N LEU A 40 -1.15 -10.05 3.54
CA LEU A 40 -1.80 -8.88 4.15
C LEU A 40 -3.29 -9.13 4.43
N CYS A 41 -3.99 -9.82 3.54
CA CYS A 41 -5.38 -10.23 3.73
C CYS A 41 -5.56 -11.29 4.83
N SER A 42 -4.51 -12.03 5.17
CA SER A 42 -4.54 -13.11 6.18
C SER A 42 -4.03 -12.69 7.56
N ILE A 43 -3.27 -11.60 7.66
CA ILE A 43 -2.71 -11.12 8.94
C ILE A 43 -3.82 -10.57 9.84
N GLN A 44 -3.82 -10.99 11.10
CA GLN A 44 -4.67 -10.36 12.11
C GLN A 44 -4.15 -8.94 12.44
N PRO A 45 -4.94 -7.89 12.21
CA PRO A 45 -4.47 -6.52 12.39
C PRO A 45 -4.35 -6.13 13.87
N VAL A 46 -3.34 -5.33 14.19
CA VAL A 46 -3.23 -4.63 15.48
C VAL A 46 -3.98 -3.31 15.38
N MET A 47 -5.16 -3.25 16.01
CA MET A 47 -6.05 -2.10 15.90
C MET A 47 -5.39 -0.79 16.37
N SER A 48 -5.47 0.24 15.53
CA SER A 48 -4.89 1.55 15.79
C SER A 48 -5.94 2.67 15.68
N LYS A 49 -5.74 3.74 16.44
CA LYS A 49 -6.46 5.03 16.26
C LYS A 49 -5.77 5.95 15.23
N LYS A 50 -4.59 5.57 14.73
CA LYS A 50 -3.86 6.35 13.72
C LYS A 50 -4.54 6.23 12.35
N THR A 51 -4.36 7.26 11.53
CA THR A 51 -4.96 7.38 10.20
C THR A 51 -3.87 7.49 9.14
N ILE A 52 -4.05 6.81 8.01
CA ILE A 52 -3.36 7.02 6.75
C ILE A 52 -4.26 7.97 5.94
N ARG A 53 -3.83 9.23 5.81
CA ARG A 53 -4.60 10.26 5.12
C ARG A 53 -3.98 10.51 3.76
N TYR A 54 -4.75 10.29 2.70
CA TYR A 54 -4.37 10.64 1.34
C TYR A 54 -4.79 12.08 1.04
N GLU A 55 -3.90 12.90 0.50
CA GLU A 55 -4.17 14.29 0.16
C GLU A 55 -3.32 14.76 -1.02
N LEU A 56 -3.77 15.83 -1.65
CA LEU A 56 -2.96 16.52 -2.66
C LEU A 56 -1.79 17.23 -1.95
N MET A 57 -0.57 16.87 -2.30
CA MET A 57 0.67 17.37 -1.70
C MET A 57 1.71 17.69 -2.78
N GLU A 58 2.68 18.54 -2.44
CA GLU A 58 3.80 18.84 -3.33
C GLU A 58 4.66 17.59 -3.55
N ASP A 59 5.06 17.35 -4.80
CA ASP A 59 5.98 16.27 -5.13
C ASP A 59 7.38 16.61 -4.60
N PRO A 60 7.95 15.80 -3.69
CA PRO A 60 9.28 16.06 -3.15
C PRO A 60 10.38 15.98 -4.22
N ASN A 61 10.11 15.33 -5.36
CA ASN A 61 11.09 15.10 -6.43
C ASN A 61 10.97 16.09 -7.59
N SER A 62 9.96 16.96 -7.59
CA SER A 62 9.74 17.90 -8.69
C SER A 62 9.13 19.21 -8.19
N SER A 63 9.86 20.30 -8.40
CA SER A 63 9.38 21.63 -8.06
C SER A 63 8.19 22.01 -8.95
N ASN A 64 7.05 22.32 -8.32
CA ASN A 64 5.77 22.70 -8.94
C ASN A 64 4.90 21.55 -9.51
N SER A 65 5.14 20.29 -9.15
CA SER A 65 4.14 19.23 -9.36
C SER A 65 3.41 18.89 -8.05
N MET A 66 2.14 18.57 -8.19
CA MET A 66 1.30 18.08 -7.09
C MET A 66 1.01 16.60 -7.34
N ILE A 67 1.06 15.81 -6.28
CA ILE A 67 0.72 14.38 -6.29
C ILE A 67 -0.34 14.12 -5.24
N VAL A 68 -1.14 13.07 -5.42
CA VAL A 68 -2.00 12.56 -4.35
C VAL A 68 -1.27 11.44 -3.64
N GLY A 69 -1.04 11.59 -2.34
CA GLY A 69 -0.26 10.64 -1.55
C GLY A 69 -0.57 10.72 -0.07
N ALA A 70 0.09 9.86 0.71
CA ALA A 70 0.05 9.87 2.16
C ALA A 70 1.49 9.92 2.69
N ASP A 71 1.69 10.49 3.88
CA ASP A 71 3.00 10.57 4.51
C ASP A 71 3.62 9.18 4.75
N ASP A 72 4.86 8.95 4.28
CA ASP A 72 5.58 7.68 4.40
C ASP A 72 5.68 7.15 5.83
N SER A 73 5.73 8.04 6.83
CA SER A 73 5.73 7.65 8.26
C SER A 73 4.46 6.92 8.67
N CYS A 74 3.37 7.07 7.91
CA CYS A 74 2.16 6.28 8.06
C CYS A 74 2.36 4.79 7.73
N PHE A 75 3.41 4.44 7.00
CA PHE A 75 3.70 3.06 6.61
C PHE A 75 4.93 2.47 7.31
N ASN A 76 5.79 3.31 7.92
CA ASN A 76 6.99 2.88 8.66
C ASN A 76 6.67 2.19 10.00
N THR A 77 6.05 1.01 9.93
CA THR A 77 5.70 0.12 11.04
C THR A 77 5.54 -1.31 10.52
N THR A 78 5.30 -2.27 11.38
CA THR A 78 4.99 -3.65 10.97
C THR A 78 3.67 -3.74 10.19
N TRP A 79 3.56 -4.73 9.30
CA TRP A 79 2.37 -4.92 8.44
C TRP A 79 1.06 -5.01 9.24
N ASP A 80 1.02 -5.80 10.30
CA ASP A 80 -0.13 -5.94 11.21
C ASP A 80 -0.58 -4.61 11.83
N ALA A 81 0.37 -3.75 12.21
CA ALA A 81 0.10 -2.42 12.75
C ALA A 81 -0.33 -1.41 11.67
N CYS A 82 0.15 -1.54 10.43
CA CYS A 82 -0.35 -0.77 9.28
C CYS A 82 -1.81 -1.13 8.99
N LEU A 83 -2.13 -2.43 8.93
CA LEU A 83 -3.45 -2.96 8.60
C LEU A 83 -4.55 -2.47 9.55
N GLY A 84 -4.22 -2.21 10.82
CA GLY A 84 -5.17 -1.68 11.82
C GLY A 84 -5.42 -0.17 11.77
N LYS A 85 -4.74 0.57 10.89
CA LYS A 85 -4.95 2.02 10.69
C LYS A 85 -6.21 2.29 9.89
N GLU A 86 -6.79 3.47 10.10
CA GLU A 86 -7.88 3.95 9.27
C GLU A 86 -7.35 4.60 7.99
N VAL A 87 -7.93 4.29 6.84
CA VAL A 87 -7.62 4.95 5.56
C VAL A 87 -8.69 6.00 5.28
N ARG A 88 -8.25 7.23 4.98
CA ARG A 88 -9.14 8.36 4.67
C ARG A 88 -8.65 9.17 3.47
N LYS A 89 -9.60 9.60 2.65
CA LYS A 89 -9.40 10.66 1.65
C LYS A 89 -9.48 12.02 2.32
N GLY A 90 -8.45 12.82 2.13
CA GLY A 90 -8.30 14.20 2.58
C GLY A 90 -8.58 15.19 1.46
N LYS A 91 -8.10 16.42 1.63
CA LYS A 91 -8.38 17.50 0.68
C LYS A 91 -7.69 17.23 -0.66
N GLY A 92 -8.45 17.29 -1.75
CA GLY A 92 -7.92 17.14 -3.11
C GLY A 92 -7.52 15.70 -3.49
N ALA A 93 -7.77 14.71 -2.63
CA ALA A 93 -7.56 13.31 -2.97
C ALA A 93 -8.75 12.75 -3.75
N ASP A 94 -8.65 12.82 -5.07
CA ASP A 94 -9.60 12.19 -6.00
C ASP A 94 -9.09 10.81 -6.40
N LEU A 95 -9.18 9.86 -5.47
CA LEU A 95 -8.84 8.46 -5.69
C LEU A 95 -10.07 7.59 -5.47
N ASN A 96 -10.30 6.64 -6.36
CA ASN A 96 -11.25 5.56 -6.12
C ASN A 96 -10.67 4.56 -5.09
N ASP A 97 -11.49 3.61 -4.65
CA ASP A 97 -11.08 2.69 -3.58
C ASP A 97 -10.02 1.67 -4.07
N GLU A 98 -10.01 1.34 -5.36
CA GLU A 98 -9.00 0.46 -5.98
C GLU A 98 -7.63 1.14 -6.04
N GLU A 99 -7.58 2.41 -6.45
CA GLU A 99 -6.36 3.23 -6.46
C GLU A 99 -5.80 3.40 -5.04
N LEU A 100 -6.66 3.63 -4.05
CA LEU A 100 -6.26 3.68 -2.64
C LEU A 100 -5.70 2.34 -2.16
N ALA A 101 -6.36 1.23 -2.47
CA ALA A 101 -5.93 -0.11 -2.08
C ALA A 101 -4.58 -0.48 -2.72
N ALA A 102 -4.41 -0.21 -4.01
CA ALA A 102 -3.18 -0.48 -4.75
C ALA A 102 -2.02 0.35 -4.21
N ASN A 103 -2.24 1.64 -3.96
CA ASN A 103 -1.22 2.51 -3.39
C ASN A 103 -0.86 2.11 -1.95
N CYS A 104 -1.85 1.73 -1.13
CA CYS A 104 -1.60 1.19 0.20
C CYS A 104 -0.78 -0.11 0.15
N LEU A 105 -1.10 -1.03 -0.77
CA LEU A 105 -0.35 -2.28 -0.95
C LEU A 105 1.12 -1.98 -1.26
N LEU A 106 1.39 -1.07 -2.20
CA LEU A 106 2.75 -0.64 -2.54
C LEU A 106 3.50 -0.06 -1.34
N ASN A 107 2.88 0.88 -0.63
CA ASN A 107 3.54 1.52 0.51
C ASN A 107 3.76 0.57 1.69
N VAL A 108 2.82 -0.34 1.98
CA VAL A 108 3.03 -1.37 3.01
C VAL A 108 4.16 -2.33 2.59
N LEU A 109 4.24 -2.69 1.32
CA LEU A 109 5.28 -3.58 0.80
C LEU A 109 6.68 -2.97 0.87
N PHE A 110 6.83 -1.70 0.47
CA PHE A 110 8.15 -1.07 0.32
C PHE A 110 8.62 -0.27 1.55
N ILE A 111 7.71 0.28 2.35
CA ILE A 111 8.03 1.09 3.53
C ILE A 111 7.76 0.32 4.82
N GLY A 112 6.76 -0.56 4.81
CA GLY A 112 6.39 -1.38 5.95
C GLY A 112 7.42 -2.44 6.29
N LYS A 113 7.54 -2.74 7.58
CA LYS A 113 8.37 -3.84 8.09
C LYS A 113 7.64 -5.15 7.87
N HIS A 114 7.97 -5.84 6.78
CA HIS A 114 7.38 -7.12 6.42
C HIS A 114 7.81 -8.24 7.40
N PRO A 115 7.03 -9.32 7.53
CA PRO A 115 7.43 -10.50 8.29
C PRO A 115 8.72 -11.14 7.75
N GLN A 116 9.51 -11.78 8.62
CA GLN A 116 10.79 -12.41 8.23
C GLN A 116 10.61 -13.48 7.12
N CYS A 117 9.48 -14.19 7.10
CA CYS A 117 9.18 -15.19 6.07
C CYS A 117 9.01 -14.60 4.66
N PHE A 118 8.81 -13.30 4.54
CA PHE A 118 8.66 -12.60 3.26
C PHE A 118 9.99 -12.03 2.72
N GLU A 119 11.05 -11.95 3.55
CA GLU A 119 12.34 -11.35 3.20
C GLU A 119 12.95 -11.90 1.88
N LYS A 120 12.83 -13.21 1.64
CA LYS A 120 13.37 -13.84 0.43
C LYS A 120 12.66 -13.34 -0.84
N ASP A 121 11.34 -13.12 -0.77
CA ASP A 121 10.56 -12.62 -1.89
C ASP A 121 10.74 -11.12 -2.06
N PHE A 122 10.82 -10.36 -0.96
CA PHE A 122 11.11 -8.93 -1.01
C PHE A 122 12.44 -8.64 -1.74
N LYS A 123 13.48 -9.44 -1.50
CA LYS A 123 14.77 -9.33 -2.21
C LYS A 123 14.69 -9.52 -3.72
N LYS A 124 13.61 -10.09 -4.27
CA LYS A 124 13.40 -10.17 -5.72
C LYS A 124 13.01 -8.80 -6.30
N LEU A 125 12.36 -7.93 -5.51
CA LEU A 125 11.91 -6.60 -5.93
C LEU A 125 13.04 -5.56 -5.95
N LEU A 126 14.16 -5.86 -5.29
CA LEU A 126 15.31 -4.95 -5.17
C LEU A 126 16.39 -5.18 -6.24
N LYS A 127 16.14 -6.10 -7.18
CA LYS A 127 17.09 -6.51 -8.23
C LYS A 127 16.62 -6.04 -9.59
#